data_AF-A0A484Z3Z8-F1
#
_entry.id   AF-A0A484Z3Z8-F1
#
_cell.length_a   1.000
_cell.length_b   1.000
_cell.length_c   1.000
_cell.angle_alpha   90.00
_cell.angle_beta   90.00
_cell.angle_gamma   90.00
#
_symmetry.space_group_name_H-M   'P 1'
#
loop_
_entity.id
_entity.type
_entity.pdbx_description
1 polymer ?
#
loop_
_entity_poly.entity_id
_entity_poly.type
_entity_poly.pdbx_seq_one_letter_code
_entity_poly.pdbx_strand_id
1 'polypeptide(L)' 'MKIIKMSKEGDYDVIVIGSKNPSITTHLLGSNAESILRYASIPVLVVR' A
#
# COMPACT_ATOMS: atom_id res chain seq x y z
N MET A 1 9.22 2.48 -3.02
CA MET A 1 9.22 1.35 -3.99
C MET A 1 9.78 0.02 -3.45
N LYS A 2 10.48 -0.01 -2.30
CA LYS A 2 11.03 -1.25 -1.70
C LYS A 2 9.98 -2.33 -1.43
N ILE A 3 8.77 -1.95 -1.01
CA ILE A 3 7.66 -2.87 -0.70
C ILE A 3 7.21 -3.65 -1.95
N ILE A 4 7.05 -2.97 -3.08
CA ILE A 4 6.66 -3.59 -4.36
C ILE A 4 7.75 -4.54 -4.88
N LYS A 5 9.02 -4.18 -4.67
CA LYS A 5 10.14 -5.05 -5.06
C LYS A 5 10.13 -6.33 -4.22
N MET A 6 9.98 -6.19 -2.90
CA MET A 6 9.90 -7.33 -1.98
C MET A 6 8.70 -8.24 -2.29
N SER A 7 7.52 -7.66 -2.59
CA SER A 7 6.34 -8.44 -2.95
C SER A 7 6.49 -9.23 -4.27
N LYS A 8 7.47 -8.89 -5.10
CA LYS A 8 7.78 -9.61 -6.35
C LYS A 8 8.90 -10.64 -6.17
N GLU A 9 9.82 -10.40 -5.24
CA GLU A 9 10.97 -11.26 -4.97
C GLU A 9 10.63 -12.41 -4.01
N GLY A 10 9.66 -12.21 -3.12
CA GLY A 10 9.12 -13.25 -2.24
C GLY A 10 7.76 -13.75 -2.69
N ASP A 11 7.32 -14.84 -2.07
CA ASP A 11 6.00 -15.44 -2.28
C ASP A 11 5.01 -14.82 -1.29
N TYR A 12 4.41 -13.70 -1.70
CA TYR A 12 3.44 -12.96 -0.89
C TYR A 12 2.11 -12.90 -1.62
N ASP A 13 1.02 -13.22 -0.92
CA ASP A 13 -0.32 -13.21 -1.52
C ASP A 13 -1.05 -11.87 -1.38
N VAL A 14 -0.64 -11.01 -0.43
CA VAL A 14 -1.33 -9.74 -0.13
C VAL A 14 -0.41 -8.69 0.50
N ILE A 15 -0.64 -7.42 0.18
CA ILE A 15 -0.02 -6.26 0.86
C ILE A 15 -1.07 -5.59 1.74
N VAL A 16 -0.77 -5.39 3.03
CA VAL A 16 -1.66 -4.69 3.96
C VAL A 16 -1.10 -3.31 4.30
N ILE A 17 -1.91 -2.27 4.14
CA ILE A 17 -1.54 -0.87 4.42
C ILE A 17 -2.50 -0.29 5.46
N GLY A 18 -1.94 0.21 6.57
CA GLY A 18 -2.71 1.00 7.54
C GLY A 18 -2.91 2.43 7.06
N SER A 19 -4.14 2.92 7.05
CA SER A 19 -4.46 4.33 6.82
C SER A 19 -4.19 5.10 8.11
N LYS A 20 -3.03 5.76 8.21
CA LYS A 20 -2.71 6.56 9.39
C LYS A 20 -3.12 8.02 9.18
N ASN A 21 -3.92 8.53 10.11
CA ASN A 21 -4.36 9.92 10.37
C ASN A 21 -5.81 10.27 9.97
N PRO A 22 -6.76 10.27 10.93
CA PRO A 22 -8.09 10.83 10.73
C PRO A 22 -8.11 12.34 10.47
N SER A 23 -7.02 13.07 10.71
CA SER A 23 -6.91 14.53 10.50
C SER A 23 -6.47 14.96 9.09
N ILE A 24 -6.10 14.02 8.19
CA ILE A 24 -5.71 14.35 6.81
C ILE A 24 -6.87 13.99 5.88
N THR A 25 -7.65 15.00 5.49
CA THR A 25 -8.91 14.86 4.74
C THR A 25 -8.73 14.89 3.22
N THR A 26 -7.53 15.18 2.71
CA THR A 26 -7.29 15.45 1.28
C THR A 26 -6.51 14.36 0.53
N HIS A 27 -6.09 13.31 1.21
CA HIS A 27 -5.61 12.07 0.59
C HIS A 27 -5.97 10.92 1.53
N LEU A 28 -6.95 10.09 1.13
CA LEU A 28 -7.34 8.88 1.88
C LEU A 28 -6.15 7.91 2.08
N LEU A 29 -5.08 8.09 1.31
CA LEU A 29 -3.93 7.22 1.18
C LEU A 29 -2.69 8.10 1.03
N GLY A 30 -1.72 8.03 1.96
CA GLY A 30 -0.47 8.80 1.82
C GLY A 30 0.29 8.44 0.53
N SER A 31 1.28 9.25 0.12
CA SER A 31 2.02 9.08 -1.16
C SER A 31 2.62 7.68 -1.38
N ASN A 32 3.03 7.01 -0.29
CA ASN A 32 3.48 5.62 -0.34
C ASN A 32 2.34 4.65 -0.67
N ALA A 33 1.16 4.83 -0.08
CA ALA A 33 0.01 3.98 -0.31
C ALA A 33 -0.52 4.15 -1.74
N GLU A 34 -0.56 5.37 -2.26
CA GLU A 34 -0.89 5.63 -3.68
C GLU A 34 0.09 4.93 -4.62
N SER A 35 1.39 5.05 -4.36
CA SER A 35 2.42 4.38 -5.16
C SER A 35 2.27 2.85 -5.11
N ILE A 36 1.94 2.27 -3.96
CA ILE A 36 1.74 0.82 -3.84
C ILE A 36 0.51 0.39 -4.62
N LEU A 37 -0.62 1.08 -4.48
CA LEU A 37 -1.86 0.76 -5.20
C LEU A 37 -1.69 0.83 -6.72
N ARG A 38 -0.85 1.73 -7.23
CA ARG A 38 -0.59 1.89 -8.66
C ARG A 38 0.27 0.77 -9.25
N TYR A 39 1.17 0.18 -8.47
CA TYR A 39 2.25 -0.68 -8.98
C TYR A 39 2.32 -2.08 -8.36
N ALA A 40 1.48 -2.40 -7.38
CA ALA A 40 1.40 -3.73 -6.79
C ALA A 40 0.93 -4.76 -7.82
N SER A 41 1.58 -5.92 -7.83
CA SER A 41 1.19 -7.08 -8.64
C SER A 41 0.28 -8.07 -7.90
N ILE A 42 0.10 -7.86 -6.60
CA ILE A 42 -0.74 -8.67 -5.72
C ILE A 42 -1.78 -7.79 -5.04
N PRO A 43 -2.91 -8.35 -4.58
CA PRO A 43 -3.95 -7.59 -3.89
C PRO A 43 -3.43 -6.70 -2.77
N VAL A 44 -4.00 -5.50 -2.66
CA VAL A 44 -3.67 -4.54 -1.59
C VAL A 44 -4.90 -4.32 -0.72
N LEU A 45 -4.79 -4.63 0.57
CA LEU A 45 -5.81 -4.37 1.57
C LEU A 45 -5.47 -3.10 2.35
N VAL A 46 -6.36 -2.12 2.30
CA VAL A 46 -6.23 -0.89 3.08
C VAL A 46 -7.13 -0.99 4.31
N VAL A 47 -6.51 -0.96 5.50
CA VAL A 47 -7.22 -0.99 6.79
C VAL A 47 -7.19 0.38 7.44
N ARG A 48 -8.30 0.78 8.08
CA ARG A 48 -8.44 2.08 8.77
C ARG A 48 -8.37 1.92 10.27
#